data_AF-A0A4Y5Z0U8-F1
#
_entry.id   AF-A0A4Y5Z0U8-F1
#
_cell.length_a   1.000
_cell.length_b   1.000
_cell.length_c   1.000
_cell.angle_alpha   90.00
_cell.angle_beta   90.00
_cell.angle_gamma   90.00
#
_symmetry.space_group_name_H-M   'P 1'
#
loop_
_entity.id
_entity.type
_entity.pdbx_description
1 polymer ?
#
loop_
_entity_poly.entity_id
_entity_poly.type
_entity_poly.pdbx_seq_one_letter_code
_entity_poly.pdbx_strand_id
1 'polypeptide(L)'
;MTTSRAMCAFLTAALLSGCGIRQAVYVPSGWQRTEQDTFELRKDDLVASMPMMVVNKSDVTLHPAVSMHSKGHEVRLVGAIWTVAGQPLPPYSRIDPSAPVDGSVPLDLHWTAPDRGKVVDVLSQGTPLRIDVTVDGTPEVIDIDFVRRDRY
;
A
#
# COMPACT_ATOMS: atom_id res chain seq x y z
N MET A 1 -49.82 -48.90 -22.66
CA MET A 1 -50.10 -47.88 -23.71
C MET A 1 -50.65 -46.67 -22.97
N THR A 2 -50.19 -45.42 -23.06
CA THR A 2 -49.09 -44.75 -23.81
C THR A 2 -48.97 -43.31 -23.23
N THR A 3 -47.86 -42.56 -23.19
CA THR A 3 -46.50 -42.68 -23.75
C THR A 3 -45.49 -41.95 -22.82
N SER A 4 -44.18 -42.12 -23.02
CA SER A 4 -43.12 -41.34 -22.35
C SER A 4 -42.92 -39.94 -22.94
N ARG A 5 -42.48 -38.97 -22.13
CA ARG A 5 -41.57 -37.88 -22.55
C ARG A 5 -40.85 -37.26 -21.35
N ALA A 6 -39.54 -37.50 -21.26
CA ALA A 6 -38.65 -36.71 -20.42
C ALA A 6 -38.34 -35.36 -21.10
N MET A 7 -38.05 -34.32 -20.30
CA MET A 7 -37.28 -33.17 -20.78
C MET A 7 -36.42 -32.60 -19.65
N CYS A 8 -35.19 -32.22 -20.00
CA CYS A 8 -34.12 -31.84 -19.09
C CYS A 8 -34.24 -30.41 -18.57
N ALA A 9 -33.57 -30.16 -17.43
CA ALA A 9 -32.86 -28.92 -17.08
C ALA A 9 -33.73 -27.63 -16.96
N PHE A 10 -33.43 -26.70 -16.04
CA PHE A 10 -32.16 -26.00 -15.95
C PHE A 10 -31.87 -25.48 -14.53
N LEU A 11 -30.58 -25.25 -14.26
CA LEU A 11 -30.12 -24.48 -13.10
C LEU A 11 -30.77 -23.09 -13.08
N THR A 12 -31.40 -22.73 -11.95
CA THR A 12 -31.55 -21.33 -11.53
C THR A 12 -30.51 -21.00 -10.46
N ALA A 13 -29.25 -20.95 -10.91
CA ALA A 13 -28.16 -20.37 -10.12
C ALA A 13 -28.17 -18.83 -10.26
N ALA A 14 -29.01 -18.17 -9.46
CA ALA A 14 -28.99 -16.74 -9.15
C ALA A 14 -29.90 -16.53 -7.91
N LEU A 15 -29.56 -15.77 -6.87
CA LEU A 15 -28.72 -14.58 -6.83
C LEU A 15 -27.83 -14.61 -5.57
N LEU A 16 -26.54 -14.90 -5.70
CA LEU A 16 -25.57 -14.31 -4.77
C LEU A 16 -25.38 -12.87 -5.21
N SER A 17 -26.18 -11.98 -4.60
CA SER A 17 -26.06 -10.53 -4.74
C SER A 17 -24.61 -10.14 -4.50
N GLY A 18 -23.91 -9.79 -5.58
CA GLY A 18 -22.55 -9.33 -5.53
C GLY A 18 -22.49 -7.99 -4.80
N CYS A 19 -22.39 -8.04 -3.48
CA CYS A 19 -21.75 -7.00 -2.67
C CYS A 19 -20.28 -6.94 -3.09
N GLY A 20 -20.04 -6.42 -4.30
CA GLY A 20 -18.72 -6.32 -4.90
C GLY A 20 -17.84 -5.57 -3.92
N ILE A 21 -16.78 -6.25 -3.45
CA ILE A 21 -15.92 -5.80 -2.36
C ILE A 21 -15.53 -4.35 -2.66
N ARG A 22 -16.00 -3.42 -1.83
CA ARG A 22 -15.81 -1.98 -2.05
C ARG A 22 -14.37 -1.55 -1.81
N GLN A 23 -13.50 -2.46 -1.41
CA GLN A 23 -12.09 -2.25 -1.17
C GLN A 23 -11.24 -2.88 -2.29
N ALA A 24 -10.00 -2.42 -2.36
CA ALA A 24 -8.88 -3.05 -3.05
C ALA A 24 -7.72 -3.16 -2.06
N VAL A 25 -7.01 -4.29 -2.07
CA VAL A 25 -5.87 -4.54 -1.17
C VAL A 25 -4.60 -4.33 -1.96
N TYR A 26 -3.62 -3.64 -1.37
CA TYR A 26 -2.30 -3.41 -1.95
C TYR A 26 -1.22 -3.85 -0.97
N VAL A 27 -0.12 -4.38 -1.50
CA VAL A 27 1.06 -4.79 -0.74
C VAL A 27 2.32 -4.23 -1.41
N PRO A 28 3.41 -3.97 -0.67
CA PRO A 28 4.66 -3.53 -1.26
C PRO A 28 5.32 -4.68 -2.06
N SER A 29 5.82 -4.37 -3.24
CA SER A 29 6.48 -5.31 -4.15
C SER A 29 7.90 -5.64 -3.66
N GLY A 30 8.31 -6.90 -3.78
CA GLY A 30 9.66 -7.34 -3.42
C GLY A 30 9.99 -7.37 -1.92
N TRP A 31 9.11 -6.86 -1.06
CA TRP A 31 9.25 -6.91 0.40
C TRP A 31 8.86 -8.29 0.95
N GLN A 32 9.52 -8.73 2.03
CA GLN A 32 9.28 -10.03 2.65
C GLN A 32 8.06 -9.96 3.60
N ARG A 33 7.08 -10.85 3.42
CA ARG A 33 5.95 -11.00 4.36
C ARG A 33 6.42 -11.70 5.64
N THR A 34 6.03 -11.17 6.80
CA THR A 34 6.26 -11.76 8.13
C THR A 34 5.09 -12.63 8.57
N GLU A 35 5.23 -13.34 9.69
CA GLU A 35 4.17 -14.16 10.30
C GLU A 35 2.96 -13.34 10.80
N GLN A 36 3.09 -12.01 10.87
CA GLN A 36 2.07 -11.08 11.37
C GLN A 36 1.32 -10.34 10.24
N ASP A 37 1.50 -10.77 8.98
CA ASP A 37 0.96 -10.14 7.77
C ASP A 37 1.41 -8.68 7.52
N THR A 38 2.51 -8.31 8.17
CA THR A 38 3.33 -7.15 7.84
C THR A 38 4.34 -7.51 6.74
N PHE A 39 4.76 -6.53 5.96
CA PHE A 39 5.82 -6.64 4.97
C PHE A 39 7.04 -5.87 5.44
N GLU A 40 8.24 -6.40 5.20
CA GLU A 40 9.50 -5.78 5.58
C GLU A 40 10.46 -5.67 4.40
N LEU A 41 11.14 -4.53 4.31
CA LEU A 41 12.39 -4.35 3.57
C LEU A 41 13.53 -4.19 4.57
N ARG A 42 14.53 -5.06 4.45
CA ARG A 42 15.71 -5.08 5.33
C ARG A 42 16.92 -4.61 4.53
N LYS A 43 17.48 -3.46 4.94
CA LYS A 43 18.82 -2.99 4.60
C LYS A 43 19.69 -3.11 5.85
N ASP A 44 21.01 -3.07 5.69
CA ASP A 44 22.00 -3.48 6.71
C ASP A 44 21.64 -3.02 8.13
N ASP A 45 21.48 -1.70 8.32
CA ASP A 45 21.17 -1.09 9.62
C ASP A 45 19.73 -0.51 9.72
N LEU A 46 18.91 -0.69 8.68
CA LEU A 46 17.56 -0.12 8.55
C LEU A 46 16.52 -1.18 8.14
N VAL A 47 15.49 -1.37 8.97
CA VAL A 47 14.29 -2.13 8.62
C VAL A 47 13.14 -1.17 8.40
N ALA A 48 12.57 -1.18 7.19
CA ALA A 48 11.28 -0.55 6.90
C ALA A 48 10.18 -1.61 6.93
N SER A 49 9.04 -1.30 7.54
CA SER A 49 7.90 -2.22 7.66
C SER A 49 6.59 -1.53 7.29
N MET A 50 5.66 -2.28 6.68
CA MET A 50 4.35 -1.77 6.28
C MET A 50 3.32 -2.91 6.31
N PRO A 51 2.13 -2.74 6.92
CA PRO A 51 1.04 -3.71 6.80
C PRO A 51 0.47 -3.71 5.38
N MET A 52 -0.36 -4.70 5.04
CA MET A 52 -1.17 -4.60 3.82
C MET A 52 -2.08 -3.35 3.87
N MET A 53 -2.23 -2.68 2.73
CA MET A 53 -3.00 -1.44 2.62
C MET A 53 -4.37 -1.73 2.03
N VAL A 54 -5.43 -1.52 2.82
CA VAL A 54 -6.82 -1.72 2.38
C VAL A 54 -7.43 -0.36 2.02
N VAL A 55 -7.62 -0.12 0.72
CA VAL A 55 -8.14 1.15 0.18
C VAL A 55 -9.59 0.97 -0.25
N ASN A 56 -10.50 1.82 0.20
CA ASN A 56 -11.88 1.81 -0.30
C ASN A 56 -11.95 2.52 -1.67
N LYS A 57 -12.74 1.98 -2.60
CA LYS A 57 -12.89 2.46 -3.99
C LYS A 57 -13.58 3.82 -4.09
N SER A 58 -14.04 4.39 -2.97
CA SER A 58 -14.48 5.79 -2.87
C SER A 58 -13.41 6.74 -2.31
N ASP A 59 -12.27 6.24 -1.83
CA ASP A 59 -11.28 7.08 -1.16
C ASP A 59 -10.53 7.97 -2.17
N VAL A 60 -10.31 9.21 -1.76
CA VAL A 60 -9.55 10.23 -2.49
C VAL A 60 -8.24 10.60 -1.77
N THR A 61 -8.00 10.05 -0.58
CA THR A 61 -6.78 10.23 0.21
C THR A 61 -6.15 8.89 0.57
N LEU A 62 -4.82 8.86 0.70
CA LEU A 62 -4.03 7.68 1.02
C LEU A 62 -3.07 7.98 2.17
N HIS A 63 -2.95 7.00 3.06
CA HIS A 63 -2.16 7.07 4.29
C HIS A 63 -1.48 5.69 4.50
N PRO A 64 -0.35 5.38 3.83
CA PRO A 64 0.35 4.12 4.05
C PRO A 64 1.02 4.15 5.43
N ALA A 65 0.72 3.15 6.26
CA ALA A 65 1.30 3.00 7.59
C ALA A 65 2.73 2.42 7.50
N VAL A 66 3.66 3.18 6.91
CA VAL A 66 5.08 2.83 6.87
C VAL A 66 5.70 3.12 8.23
N SER A 67 6.46 2.17 8.78
CA SER A 67 7.28 2.36 9.97
C SER A 67 8.75 2.06 9.65
N MET A 68 9.66 2.69 10.37
CA MET A 68 11.10 2.47 10.24
C MET A 68 11.71 2.16 11.60
N HIS A 69 12.69 1.25 11.60
CA HIS A 69 13.43 0.81 12.79
C HIS A 69 14.90 0.59 12.43
N SER A 70 15.81 1.25 13.16
CA SER A 70 17.25 1.01 13.16
C SER A 70 17.72 0.34 14.44
N LYS A 71 18.81 -0.42 14.38
CA LYS A 71 19.37 -1.11 15.56
C LYS A 71 20.31 -0.22 16.37
N GLY A 72 19.80 0.92 16.86
CA GLY A 72 20.58 1.90 17.63
C GLY A 72 21.40 2.87 16.77
N HIS A 73 21.08 2.98 15.48
CA HIS A 73 21.59 4.02 14.58
C HIS A 73 20.58 5.17 14.50
N GLU A 74 21.06 6.40 14.36
CA GLU A 74 20.19 7.56 14.19
C GLU A 74 19.59 7.55 12.78
N VAL A 75 18.27 7.38 12.68
CA VAL A 75 17.56 7.54 11.41
C VAL A 75 16.79 8.85 11.38
N ARG A 76 16.91 9.60 10.27
CA ARG A 76 16.17 10.85 10.02
C ARG A 76 15.47 10.80 8.68
N LEU A 77 14.22 11.25 8.63
CA LEU A 77 13.52 11.43 7.36
C LEU A 77 14.02 12.70 6.66
N VAL A 78 14.54 12.57 5.44
CA VAL A 78 14.91 13.71 4.59
C VAL A 78 13.72 14.17 3.76
N GLY A 79 12.93 13.22 3.24
CA GLY A 79 11.72 13.51 2.49
C GLY A 79 11.00 12.26 1.98
N ALA A 80 9.86 12.48 1.35
CA ALA A 80 9.14 11.44 0.63
C ALA A 80 8.50 12.03 -0.63
N ILE A 81 8.35 11.22 -1.68
CA ILE A 81 7.79 11.64 -2.97
C ILE A 81 6.98 10.47 -3.55
N TRP A 82 5.72 10.73 -3.90
CA TRP A 82 4.92 9.85 -4.75
C TRP A 82 5.16 10.19 -6.21
N THR A 83 5.29 9.21 -7.10
CA THR A 83 5.36 9.48 -8.55
C THR A 83 4.09 9.01 -9.24
N VAL A 84 3.18 9.94 -9.57
CA VAL A 84 1.90 9.63 -10.23
C VAL A 84 2.01 9.93 -11.72
N ALA A 85 1.88 8.90 -12.56
CA ALA A 85 1.99 9.04 -14.03
C ALA A 85 3.26 9.81 -14.48
N GLY A 86 4.37 9.61 -13.76
CA GLY A 86 5.65 10.30 -13.98
C GLY A 86 5.79 11.69 -13.35
N GLN A 87 4.75 12.21 -12.67
CA GLN A 87 4.79 13.50 -11.97
C GLN A 87 5.12 13.30 -10.48
N PRO A 88 6.13 14.00 -9.92
CA PRO A 88 6.44 13.95 -8.50
C PRO A 88 5.41 14.75 -7.69
N LEU A 89 4.82 14.11 -6.69
CA LEU A 89 3.87 14.67 -5.73
C LEU A 89 4.42 14.43 -4.32
N PRO A 90 4.99 15.44 -3.64
CA PRO A 90 5.36 15.29 -2.24
C PRO A 90 4.10 15.05 -1.39
N PRO A 91 4.14 14.15 -0.38
CA PRO A 91 3.04 14.00 0.56
C PRO A 91 2.90 15.24 1.43
N TYR A 92 1.68 15.52 1.87
CA TYR A 92 1.34 16.57 2.85
C TYR A 92 1.75 16.16 4.28
N SER A 93 3.00 15.75 4.49
CA SER A 93 3.49 15.41 5.82
C SER A 93 3.94 16.65 6.60
N ARG A 94 3.66 16.68 7.91
CA ARG A 94 4.37 17.52 8.89
C ARG A 94 5.27 16.64 9.76
N ILE A 95 6.06 15.77 9.14
CA ILE A 95 7.12 15.06 9.86
C ILE A 95 8.26 16.04 10.05
N ASP A 96 8.71 16.24 11.30
CA ASP A 96 9.90 17.04 11.58
C ASP A 96 11.13 16.25 11.09
N PRO A 97 11.86 16.72 10.06
CA PRO A 97 13.01 16.00 9.51
C PRO A 97 14.22 15.93 10.49
N SER A 98 14.11 16.59 11.64
CA SER A 98 15.13 16.65 12.69
C SER A 98 14.96 15.60 13.78
N ALA A 99 13.81 14.92 13.85
CA ALA A 99 13.50 13.98 14.93
C ALA A 99 14.27 12.66 14.74
N PRO A 100 15.17 12.26 15.66
CA PRO A 100 15.83 10.96 15.59
C PRO A 100 14.80 9.85 15.83
N VAL A 101 14.76 8.88 14.93
CA VAL A 101 13.96 7.66 15.08
C VAL A 101 14.72 6.69 15.98
N ASP A 102 14.35 6.67 17.26
CA ASP A 102 14.69 5.57 18.18
C ASP A 102 13.48 4.63 18.27
N GLY A 103 13.66 3.36 17.91
CA GLY A 103 12.59 2.38 17.78
C GLY A 103 11.75 2.53 16.50
N SER A 104 10.48 2.13 16.56
CA SER A 104 9.56 2.08 15.41
C SER A 104 8.76 3.38 15.27
N VAL A 105 9.18 4.29 14.40
CA VAL A 105 8.41 5.53 14.12
C VAL A 105 7.47 5.34 12.92
N PRO A 106 6.15 5.56 13.08
CA PRO A 106 5.22 5.61 11.96
C PRO A 106 5.36 6.92 11.19
N LEU A 107 5.45 6.84 9.87
CA LEU A 107 5.55 7.99 8.99
C LEU A 107 4.14 8.51 8.63
N ASP A 108 3.83 9.76 8.99
CA ASP A 108 2.57 10.44 8.63
C ASP A 108 2.58 10.90 7.15
N LEU A 109 2.48 9.94 6.24
CA LEU A 109 2.53 10.15 4.80
C LEU A 109 1.13 10.35 4.20
N HIS A 110 0.56 11.55 4.36
CA HIS A 110 -0.72 11.87 3.74
C HIS A 110 -0.57 12.27 2.26
N TRP A 111 -1.29 11.60 1.37
CA TRP A 111 -1.44 12.01 -0.03
C TRP A 111 -2.92 12.14 -0.44
N THR A 112 -3.23 13.07 -1.34
CA THR A 112 -4.56 13.24 -1.94
C THR A 112 -4.45 13.04 -3.45
N ALA A 113 -5.36 12.27 -4.04
CA ALA A 113 -5.36 12.00 -5.46
C ALA A 113 -5.59 13.28 -6.29
N PRO A 114 -4.82 13.50 -7.37
CA PRO A 114 -5.00 14.65 -8.25
C PRO A 114 -6.40 14.65 -8.89
N ASP A 115 -6.89 15.85 -9.22
CA ASP A 115 -8.17 16.09 -9.90
C ASP A 115 -9.41 15.45 -9.24
N ARG A 116 -9.32 15.14 -7.94
CA ARG A 116 -10.35 14.40 -7.17
C ARG A 116 -10.62 12.98 -7.72
N GLY A 117 -9.63 12.39 -8.39
CA GLY A 117 -9.65 10.97 -8.77
C GLY A 117 -9.72 10.07 -7.54
N LYS A 118 -10.04 8.79 -7.74
CA LYS A 118 -9.99 7.79 -6.66
C LYS A 118 -8.58 7.25 -6.51
N VAL A 119 -8.15 7.01 -5.28
CA VAL A 119 -6.83 6.44 -4.99
C VAL A 119 -6.61 5.12 -5.72
N VAL A 120 -7.62 4.25 -5.77
CA VAL A 120 -7.53 2.94 -6.45
C VAL A 120 -7.28 3.05 -7.95
N ASP A 121 -7.76 4.12 -8.60
CA ASP A 121 -7.57 4.34 -10.03
C ASP A 121 -6.14 4.83 -10.30
N VAL A 122 -5.60 5.67 -9.41
CA VAL A 122 -4.21 6.16 -9.50
C VAL A 122 -3.19 5.07 -9.17
N LEU A 123 -3.36 4.34 -8.06
CA LEU A 123 -2.48 3.21 -7.71
C LEU A 123 -2.44 2.13 -8.81
N SER A 124 -3.53 1.97 -9.58
CA SER A 124 -3.57 1.03 -10.71
C SER A 124 -2.75 1.47 -11.93
N GLN A 125 -2.26 2.72 -11.97
CA GLN A 125 -1.39 3.25 -13.04
C GLN A 125 0.11 3.06 -12.73
N GLY A 126 0.44 2.52 -11.55
CA GLY A 126 1.80 2.52 -11.01
C GLY A 126 2.07 3.84 -10.30
N THR A 127 2.26 3.79 -8.99
CA THR A 127 2.56 4.98 -8.18
C THR A 127 3.56 4.61 -7.10
N PRO A 128 4.87 4.55 -7.41
CA PRO A 128 5.89 4.31 -6.41
C PRO A 128 5.91 5.46 -5.41
N LEU A 129 6.08 5.10 -4.14
CA LEU A 129 6.44 6.00 -3.05
C LEU A 129 7.94 5.83 -2.78
N ARG A 130 8.71 6.89 -3.00
CA ARG A 130 10.11 6.99 -2.58
C ARG A 130 10.18 7.68 -1.23
N ILE A 131 11.00 7.17 -0.32
CA ILE A 131 11.29 7.77 0.98
C ILE A 131 12.81 7.92 1.08
N ASP A 132 13.28 9.15 1.20
CA ASP A 132 14.69 9.51 1.39
C ASP A 132 14.95 9.70 2.88
N VAL A 133 15.95 9.00 3.41
CA VAL A 133 16.35 9.06 4.83
C VAL A 133 17.87 9.21 4.95
N THR A 134 18.35 9.50 6.16
CA THR A 134 19.75 9.23 6.52
C THR A 134 19.81 8.23 7.67
N VAL A 135 20.85 7.39 7.68
CA VAL A 135 21.23 6.48 8.77
C VAL A 135 22.63 6.88 9.22
N ASP A 136 22.79 7.38 10.44
CA ASP A 136 24.04 8.00 10.95
C ASP A 136 24.62 9.06 9.99
N GLY A 137 23.75 9.79 9.29
CA GLY A 137 24.13 10.80 8.28
C GLY A 137 24.44 10.24 6.89
N THR A 138 24.46 8.91 6.69
CA THR A 138 24.62 8.28 5.38
C THR A 138 23.27 8.24 4.65
N PRO A 139 23.14 8.77 3.42
CA PRO A 139 21.86 8.78 2.70
C PRO A 139 21.39 7.38 2.31
N GLU A 140 20.12 7.10 2.58
CA GLU A 140 19.44 5.85 2.23
C GLU A 140 18.10 6.12 1.55
N VAL A 141 17.67 5.20 0.69
CA VAL A 141 16.45 5.34 -0.11
C VAL A 141 15.58 4.08 0.04
N ILE A 142 14.30 4.28 0.34
CA ILE A 142 13.30 3.22 0.44
C ILE A 142 12.23 3.46 -0.63
N ASP A 143 12.26 2.63 -1.68
CA ASP A 143 11.26 2.65 -2.75
C ASP A 143 10.16 1.60 -2.47
N ILE A 144 8.91 2.02 -2.64
CA ILE A 144 7.71 1.22 -2.37
C ILE A 144 6.82 1.19 -3.61
N ASP A 145 6.91 0.10 -4.38
CA ASP A 145 5.97 -0.22 -5.45
C ASP A 145 4.73 -0.94 -4.91
N PHE A 146 3.54 -0.42 -5.14
CA PHE A 146 2.29 -1.03 -4.65
C PHE A 146 1.70 -2.01 -5.66
N VAL A 147 1.59 -3.29 -5.29
CA VAL A 147 0.96 -4.34 -6.10
C VAL A 147 -0.40 -4.70 -5.53
N ARG A 148 -1.43 -4.66 -6.39
CA ARG A 148 -2.81 -5.01 -6.03
C ARG A 148 -2.98 -6.52 -5.80
N ARG A 149 -3.64 -6.88 -4.70
CA ARG A 149 -3.87 -8.25 -4.22
C ARG A 149 -5.34 -8.43 -3.79
N ASP A 150 -6.27 -8.28 -4.73
CA ASP A 150 -7.72 -8.48 -4.54
C ASP A 150 -8.13 -9.91 -4.09
N ARG A 151 -7.18 -10.83 -3.93
CA ARG A 151 -7.36 -12.16 -3.37
C ARG A 151 -6.36 -12.34 -2.24
N TYR A 152 -6.89 -12.39 -1.02
CA TYR A 152 -6.24 -12.75 0.23
C TYR A 152 -7.13 -13.80 0.91
#